data_AF-A0A8D4VRN6-F1
#
_entry.id   AF-A0A8D4VRN6-F1
#
_cell.length_a   1.000
_cell.length_b   1.000
_cell.length_c   1.000
_cell.angle_alpha   90.00
_cell.angle_beta   90.00
_cell.angle_gamma   90.00
#
_symmetry.space_group_name_H-M   'P 1'
#
loop_
_entity.id
_entity.type
_entity.pdbx_description
1 polymer ?
#
loop_
_entity_poly.entity_id
_entity_poly.type
_entity_poly.pdbx_seq_one_letter_code
_entity_poly.pdbx_strand_id
1 'polypeptide(L)'
;MAEEFNLPGSSFEEVQKIIKGYSHAPENSTLESLSKLIGLHLTIISRNNKFLTDIGLITGGMKKTATDLGKRLGRALDHKQAEDGRRYWKEAVQTNEKVSGLVTTVRIKGGMSEKDFSDHVLYVSGQKNNAGNRTGARCVVDVLLAAGLLQEADGKLNVAIAIQDPEISTPATIVQPLVDGQIAPTIQPPVAPVTASLPPIATSITPQIAINIQLHLPETENAEVYEKLFKALKEHLLPKA
;
A
#
# COMPACT_ATOMS: atom_id res chain seq x y z
N MET A 1 8.56 13.17 21.89
CA MET A 1 9.57 12.11 21.98
C MET A 1 9.65 11.46 20.62
N ALA A 2 10.84 11.37 20.02
CA ALA A 2 10.97 10.71 18.72
C ALA A 2 10.84 9.21 18.95
N GLU A 3 9.69 8.64 18.60
CA GLU A 3 9.51 7.20 18.62
C GLU A 3 10.54 6.57 17.67
N GLU A 4 11.49 5.84 18.24
CA GLU A 4 12.65 5.30 17.54
C GLU A 4 12.22 4.08 16.72
N PHE A 5 12.26 4.21 15.39
CA PHE A 5 11.90 3.12 14.48
C PHE A 5 13.02 2.08 14.45
N ASN A 6 12.70 0.86 14.89
CA ASN A 6 13.66 -0.23 14.97
C ASN A 6 13.72 -0.98 13.64
N LEU A 7 14.89 -1.06 13.02
CA LEU A 7 15.06 -1.82 11.79
C LEU A 7 15.11 -3.33 12.05
N PRO A 8 14.54 -4.16 11.16
CA PRO A 8 14.81 -5.59 11.17
C PRO A 8 16.31 -5.81 10.97
N GLY A 9 16.90 -6.80 11.62
CA GLY A 9 18.33 -7.06 11.52
C GLY A 9 18.69 -8.15 10.52
N SER A 10 17.77 -8.41 9.59
CA SER A 10 17.70 -9.60 8.74
C SER A 10 17.04 -9.27 7.41
N SER A 11 17.15 -10.21 6.47
CA SER A 11 16.57 -10.09 5.14
C SER A 11 15.05 -10.29 5.17
N PHE A 12 14.36 -9.82 4.13
CA PHE A 12 12.90 -9.95 4.01
C PHE A 12 12.41 -11.39 4.12
N GLU A 13 13.12 -12.35 3.51
CA GLU A 13 12.77 -13.77 3.58
C GLU A 13 12.83 -14.33 5.00
N GLU A 14 13.79 -13.88 5.82
CA GLU A 14 13.90 -14.29 7.22
C GLU A 14 12.74 -13.70 8.03
N VAL A 15 12.38 -12.44 7.78
CA VAL A 15 11.22 -11.80 8.42
C VAL A 15 9.94 -12.55 8.06
N GLN A 16 9.73 -12.92 6.79
CA GLN A 16 8.60 -13.74 6.37
C GLN A 16 8.57 -15.11 7.07
N LYS A 17 9.71 -15.79 7.21
CA LYS A 17 9.81 -17.06 7.96
C LYS A 17 9.44 -16.88 9.42
N ILE A 18 9.90 -15.81 10.06
CA ILE A 18 9.57 -15.50 11.45
C ILE A 18 8.05 -15.26 11.60
N ILE A 19 7.43 -14.50 10.70
CA ILE A 19 5.98 -14.23 10.71
C ILE A 19 5.18 -15.54 10.53
N LYS A 20 5.57 -16.39 9.57
CA LYS A 20 4.97 -17.73 9.39
C LYS A 20 5.11 -18.58 10.64
N GLY A 21 6.28 -18.56 11.26
CA GLY A 21 6.54 -19.25 12.53
C GLY A 21 5.60 -18.79 13.62
N TYR A 22 5.46 -17.48 13.83
CA TYR A 22 4.56 -16.91 14.84
C TYR A 22 3.08 -17.21 14.56
N SER A 23 2.67 -17.36 13.31
CA SER A 23 1.30 -17.76 12.95
C SER A 23 0.99 -19.23 13.24
N HIS A 24 2.00 -20.10 13.20
CA HIS A 24 1.86 -21.54 13.51
C HIS A 24 2.13 -21.85 14.99
N ALA A 25 2.86 -20.96 15.66
CA ALA A 25 3.21 -21.12 17.05
C ALA A 25 1.98 -20.91 17.96
N PRO A 26 1.80 -21.73 19.01
CA PRO A 26 0.75 -21.53 19.98
C PRO A 26 0.89 -20.18 20.72
N GLU A 27 -0.20 -19.70 21.30
CA GLU A 27 -0.18 -18.44 22.05
C GLU A 27 0.85 -18.50 23.19
N ASN A 28 1.62 -17.41 23.35
CA ASN A 28 2.70 -17.29 24.33
C ASN A 28 3.92 -18.21 24.07
N SER A 29 4.29 -18.40 22.80
CA SER A 29 5.47 -19.20 22.44
C SER A 29 6.78 -18.58 22.90
N THR A 30 7.69 -19.44 23.39
CA THR A 30 9.05 -19.05 23.73
C THR A 30 9.90 -18.91 22.47
N LEU A 31 10.92 -18.06 22.54
CA LEU A 31 11.87 -17.85 21.44
C LEU A 31 12.59 -19.16 21.04
N GLU A 32 12.82 -20.06 22.00
CA GLU A 32 13.41 -21.37 21.74
C GLU A 32 12.48 -22.30 20.94
N SER A 33 11.20 -22.35 21.29
CA SER A 33 10.23 -23.14 20.53
C SER A 33 10.06 -22.63 19.11
N LEU A 34 10.03 -21.30 18.95
CA LEU A 34 9.96 -20.66 17.64
C LEU A 34 11.23 -20.92 16.82
N SER A 35 12.40 -20.81 17.44
CA SER A 35 13.72 -21.13 16.85
C SER A 35 13.76 -22.56 16.31
N LYS A 36 13.32 -23.54 17.10
CA LYS A 36 13.24 -24.94 16.69
C LYS A 36 12.25 -25.16 15.54
N LEU A 37 11.13 -24.45 15.53
CA LEU A 37 10.09 -24.57 14.52
C LEU A 37 10.53 -24.03 13.14
N ILE A 38 11.17 -22.85 13.11
CA ILE A 38 11.55 -22.18 11.85
C ILE A 38 12.99 -22.44 11.41
N GLY A 39 13.81 -23.06 12.29
CA GLY A 39 15.22 -23.32 12.02
C GLY A 39 16.11 -22.07 12.02
N LEU A 40 15.71 -20.99 12.71
CA LEU A 40 16.50 -19.75 12.82
C LEU A 40 17.03 -19.57 14.24
N HIS A 41 18.24 -19.01 14.36
CA HIS A 41 18.86 -18.77 15.65
C HIS A 41 18.09 -17.74 16.50
N LEU A 42 18.02 -17.95 17.81
CA LEU A 42 17.29 -17.09 18.76
C LEU A 42 17.72 -15.62 18.69
N THR A 43 19.00 -15.34 18.43
CA THR A 43 19.52 -13.97 18.26
C THR A 43 18.89 -13.26 17.06
N ILE A 44 18.64 -13.99 15.96
CA ILE A 44 18.01 -13.43 14.76
C ILE A 44 16.54 -13.09 15.05
N ILE A 45 15.82 -14.02 15.67
CA ILE A 45 14.42 -13.79 16.07
C ILE A 45 14.32 -12.60 17.02
N SER A 46 15.13 -12.58 18.07
CA SER A 46 15.12 -11.51 19.09
C SER A 46 15.41 -10.13 18.49
N ARG A 47 16.36 -10.04 17.55
CA ARG A 47 16.69 -8.79 16.86
C ARG A 47 15.53 -8.26 16.02
N ASN A 48 14.82 -9.13 15.30
CA ASN A 48 13.69 -8.74 14.46
C ASN A 48 12.39 -8.49 15.25
N ASN A 49 12.27 -9.03 16.46
CA ASN A 49 11.08 -8.87 17.28
C ASN A 49 10.77 -7.42 17.63
N LYS A 50 11.79 -6.55 17.76
CA LYS A 50 11.57 -5.12 18.02
C LYS A 50 10.82 -4.49 16.85
N PHE A 51 11.28 -4.70 15.62
CA PHE A 51 10.61 -4.25 14.41
C PHE A 51 9.19 -4.82 14.31
N LEU A 52 9.02 -6.14 14.47
CA LEU A 52 7.71 -6.79 14.38
C LEU A 52 6.69 -6.28 15.42
N THR A 53 7.17 -5.88 16.61
CA THR A 53 6.31 -5.24 17.62
C THR A 53 5.97 -3.80 17.23
N ASP A 54 6.91 -3.07 16.64
CA ASP A 54 6.76 -1.68 16.20
C ASP A 54 5.74 -1.52 15.05
N ILE A 55 5.66 -2.51 14.15
CA ILE A 55 4.65 -2.58 13.07
C ILE A 55 3.37 -3.31 13.49
N GLY A 56 3.23 -3.68 14.77
CA GLY A 56 2.01 -4.29 15.31
C GLY A 56 1.74 -5.74 14.88
N LEU A 57 2.71 -6.46 14.31
CA LEU A 57 2.55 -7.87 13.91
C LEU A 57 2.63 -8.84 15.09
N ILE A 58 3.38 -8.49 16.13
CA ILE A 58 3.50 -9.30 17.35
C ILE A 58 3.31 -8.43 18.58
N THR A 59 2.70 -9.01 19.60
CA THR A 59 2.51 -8.38 20.91
C THR A 59 3.11 -9.25 22.01
N GLY A 60 3.39 -8.64 23.15
CA GLY A 60 3.94 -9.33 24.32
C GLY A 60 5.42 -9.06 24.59
N GLY A 61 5.75 -9.06 25.89
CA GLY A 61 7.10 -8.84 26.42
C GLY A 61 7.95 -10.11 26.41
N MET A 62 7.94 -10.85 27.53
CA MET A 62 8.72 -12.10 27.69
C MET A 62 8.21 -13.25 26.83
N LYS A 63 6.89 -13.33 26.63
CA LYS A 63 6.27 -14.30 25.72
C LYS A 63 5.64 -13.52 24.60
N LYS A 64 6.08 -13.78 23.37
CA LYS A 64 5.63 -13.07 22.18
C LYS A 64 4.59 -13.90 21.46
N THR A 65 3.51 -13.25 21.09
CA THR A 65 2.37 -13.84 20.40
C THR A 65 2.07 -13.02 19.16
N ALA A 66 1.71 -13.67 18.05
CA ALA A 66 1.22 -12.97 16.87
C ALA A 66 -0.09 -12.24 17.19
N THR A 67 -0.21 -10.98 16.78
CA THR A 67 -1.49 -10.27 16.76
C THR A 67 -2.41 -10.88 15.71
N ASP A 68 -3.70 -10.51 15.70
CA ASP A 68 -4.63 -10.92 14.66
C ASP A 68 -4.10 -10.60 13.25
N LEU A 69 -3.47 -9.42 13.07
CA LEU A 69 -2.84 -9.02 11.83
C LEU A 69 -1.64 -9.93 11.50
N GLY A 70 -0.75 -10.20 12.47
CA GLY A 70 0.38 -11.12 12.29
C GLY A 70 -0.04 -12.55 11.92
N LYS A 71 -1.11 -13.07 12.53
CA LYS A 71 -1.68 -14.40 12.21
C LYS A 71 -2.28 -14.41 10.80
N ARG A 72 -3.03 -13.38 10.41
CA ARG A 72 -3.61 -13.24 9.06
C ARG A 72 -2.52 -13.14 8.00
N LEU A 73 -1.51 -12.30 8.25
CA LEU A 73 -0.36 -12.15 7.35
C LEU A 73 0.42 -13.46 7.22
N GLY A 74 0.71 -14.15 8.32
CA GLY A 74 1.40 -15.43 8.30
C GLY A 74 0.65 -16.50 7.51
N ARG A 75 -0.67 -16.59 7.67
CA ARG A 75 -1.54 -17.48 6.86
C ARG A 75 -1.54 -17.11 5.39
N ALA A 76 -1.67 -15.82 5.05
CA ALA A 76 -1.63 -15.37 3.66
C ALA A 76 -0.28 -15.72 2.98
N LEU A 77 0.82 -15.57 3.72
CA LEU A 77 2.17 -15.94 3.26
C LEU A 77 2.35 -17.46 3.12
N ASP A 78 1.61 -18.28 3.88
CA ASP A 78 1.61 -19.74 3.79
C ASP A 78 0.85 -20.22 2.54
N HIS A 79 -0.37 -19.69 2.35
CA HIS A 79 -1.23 -19.98 1.20
C HIS A 79 -0.79 -19.28 -0.10
N LYS A 80 0.33 -18.55 -0.09
CA LYS A 80 0.85 -17.76 -1.24
C LYS A 80 -0.19 -16.79 -1.83
N GLN A 81 -1.08 -16.26 -1.00
CA GLN A 81 -2.06 -15.25 -1.38
C GLN A 81 -1.37 -13.89 -1.45
N ALA A 82 -0.84 -13.55 -2.63
CA ALA A 82 -0.07 -12.33 -2.83
C ALA A 82 -0.91 -11.06 -2.62
N GLU A 83 -2.20 -11.06 -3.00
CA GLU A 83 -3.10 -9.92 -2.81
C GLU A 83 -3.44 -9.67 -1.33
N ASP A 84 -3.84 -10.71 -0.59
CA ASP A 84 -4.12 -10.60 0.84
C ASP A 84 -2.85 -10.27 1.63
N GLY A 85 -1.73 -10.90 1.29
CA GLY A 85 -0.43 -10.59 1.87
C GLY A 85 -0.05 -9.12 1.67
N ARG A 86 -0.28 -8.58 0.48
CA ARG A 86 -0.07 -7.15 0.18
C ARG A 86 -0.95 -6.25 1.04
N ARG A 87 -2.24 -6.58 1.17
CA ARG A 87 -3.19 -5.81 2.00
C ARG A 87 -2.76 -5.78 3.47
N TYR A 88 -2.40 -6.94 4.03
CA TYR A 88 -1.94 -7.02 5.42
C TYR A 88 -0.60 -6.31 5.64
N TRP A 89 0.33 -6.39 4.69
CA TRP A 89 1.57 -5.61 4.75
C TRP A 89 1.30 -4.11 4.72
N LYS A 90 0.37 -3.65 3.88
CA LYS A 90 -0.05 -2.25 3.84
C LYS A 90 -0.66 -1.80 5.16
N GLU A 91 -1.52 -2.60 5.77
CA GLU A 91 -2.11 -2.32 7.08
C GLU A 91 -1.05 -2.25 8.20
N ALA A 92 -0.09 -3.19 8.20
CA ALA A 92 1.03 -3.19 9.16
C ALA A 92 1.94 -1.94 8.99
N VAL A 93 2.20 -1.53 7.75
CA VAL A 93 2.98 -0.31 7.46
C VAL A 93 2.22 0.95 7.88
N GLN A 94 0.91 1.00 7.66
CA GLN A 94 0.07 2.14 8.06
C GLN A 94 -0.10 2.28 9.56
N THR A 95 0.07 1.19 10.32
CA THR A 95 0.04 1.21 11.79
C THR A 95 1.21 2.04 12.36
N ASN A 96 2.30 2.18 11.61
CA ASN A 96 3.48 2.90 12.05
C ASN A 96 3.66 4.24 11.31
N GLU A 97 3.62 5.34 12.06
CA GLU A 97 3.73 6.69 11.50
C GLU A 97 5.07 6.95 10.81
N LYS A 98 6.17 6.34 11.28
CA LYS A 98 7.51 6.51 10.68
C LYS A 98 7.59 5.83 9.32
N VAL A 99 7.11 4.59 9.21
CA VAL A 99 7.11 3.86 7.92
C VAL A 99 6.15 4.50 6.93
N SER A 100 4.98 4.94 7.39
CA SER A 100 4.04 5.73 6.59
C SER A 100 4.65 7.07 6.12
N GLY A 101 5.41 7.74 6.99
CA GLY A 101 6.17 8.95 6.69
C GLY A 101 7.24 8.72 5.62
N LEU A 102 7.94 7.58 5.64
CA LEU A 102 8.92 7.23 4.61
C LEU A 102 8.28 7.16 3.22
N VAL A 103 7.11 6.54 3.09
CA VAL A 103 6.35 6.49 1.82
C VAL A 103 5.94 7.89 1.38
N THR A 104 5.55 8.74 2.33
CA THR A 104 5.18 10.14 2.05
C THR A 104 6.36 10.94 1.51
N THR A 105 7.57 10.76 2.06
CA THR A 105 8.79 11.41 1.55
C THR A 105 9.09 10.98 0.12
N VAL A 106 9.01 9.68 -0.19
CA VAL A 106 9.20 9.17 -1.57
C VAL A 106 8.13 9.73 -2.51
N ARG A 107 6.89 9.87 -2.02
CA ARG A 107 5.78 10.47 -2.78
C ARG A 107 6.03 11.92 -3.14
N ILE A 108 6.47 12.73 -2.17
CA ILE A 108 6.75 14.16 -2.36
C ILE A 108 7.94 14.34 -3.31
N LYS A 109 8.99 13.52 -3.15
CA LYS A 109 10.20 13.59 -3.96
C LYS A 109 10.02 13.03 -5.39
N GLY A 110 8.89 12.36 -5.67
CA GLY A 110 8.59 11.82 -7.00
C GLY A 110 9.48 10.64 -7.40
N GLY A 111 10.05 9.96 -6.40
CA GLY A 111 10.95 8.83 -6.59
C GLY A 111 12.42 9.09 -6.22
N MET A 112 13.10 8.05 -5.78
CA MET A 112 14.52 8.10 -5.39
C MET A 112 15.20 6.73 -5.59
N SER A 113 16.52 6.69 -5.73
CA SER A 113 17.25 5.42 -5.86
C SER A 113 17.17 4.57 -4.58
N GLU A 114 17.24 3.24 -4.70
CA GLU A 114 17.21 2.30 -3.55
C GLU A 114 18.23 2.66 -2.47
N LYS A 115 19.41 3.09 -2.90
CA LYS A 115 20.47 3.52 -2.00
C LYS A 115 20.11 4.77 -1.19
N ASP A 116 19.60 5.81 -1.87
CA ASP A 116 19.17 7.05 -1.22
C ASP A 116 18.01 6.77 -0.25
N PHE A 117 17.09 5.87 -0.64
CA PHE A 117 15.98 5.47 0.21
C PHE A 117 16.45 4.69 1.44
N SER A 118 17.37 3.74 1.26
CA SER A 118 17.96 2.97 2.35
C SER A 118 18.72 3.87 3.34
N ASP A 119 19.47 4.88 2.85
CA ASP A 119 20.13 5.87 3.70
C ASP A 119 19.11 6.76 4.43
N HIS A 120 18.00 7.14 3.79
CA HIS A 120 16.93 7.89 4.43
C HIS A 120 16.19 7.06 5.50
N VAL A 121 15.90 5.78 5.23
CA VAL A 121 15.32 4.84 6.20
C VAL A 121 16.23 4.72 7.43
N LEU A 122 17.53 4.61 7.22
CA LEU A 122 18.52 4.55 8.30
C LEU A 122 18.57 5.86 9.11
N TYR A 123 18.48 7.01 8.43
CA TYR A 123 18.40 8.32 9.07
C TYR A 123 17.14 8.45 9.94
N VAL A 124 15.97 8.07 9.42
CA VAL A 124 14.69 8.14 10.14
C VAL A 124 14.65 7.15 11.31
N SER A 125 15.32 6.00 11.16
CA SER A 125 15.51 5.00 12.21
C SER A 125 16.42 5.48 13.36
N GLY A 126 17.29 6.47 13.13
CA GLY A 126 18.26 6.93 14.14
C GLY A 126 19.36 5.92 14.48
N GLN A 127 19.41 4.78 13.80
CA GLN A 127 20.38 3.71 14.07
C GLN A 127 21.72 3.94 13.35
N LYS A 128 22.80 3.39 13.95
CA LYS A 128 24.15 3.47 13.36
C LYS A 128 24.22 2.75 12.02
N ASN A 129 25.05 3.26 11.12
CA ASN A 129 25.32 2.62 9.83
C ASN A 129 26.24 1.40 10.03
N ASN A 130 25.64 0.21 10.18
CA ASN A 130 26.32 -1.07 10.25
C ASN A 130 25.72 -2.03 9.21
N ALA A 131 26.46 -3.07 8.82
CA ALA A 131 26.03 -4.06 7.83
C ALA A 131 24.64 -4.64 8.15
N GLY A 132 24.37 -4.98 9.42
CA GLY A 132 23.06 -5.49 9.85
C GLY A 132 21.92 -4.47 9.68
N ASN A 133 22.17 -3.19 9.96
CA ASN A 133 21.15 -2.14 9.84
C ASN A 133 20.93 -1.73 8.37
N ARG A 134 21.97 -1.82 7.53
CA ARG A 134 21.83 -1.69 6.07
C ARG A 134 20.95 -2.78 5.48
N THR A 135 21.15 -4.04 5.90
CA THR A 135 20.25 -5.14 5.53
C THR A 135 18.83 -4.88 6.01
N GLY A 136 18.68 -4.33 7.22
CA GLY A 136 17.40 -3.91 7.76
C GLY A 136 16.69 -2.84 6.96
N ALA A 137 17.42 -1.79 6.59
CA ALA A 137 16.89 -0.73 5.74
C ALA A 137 16.38 -1.30 4.40
N ARG A 138 17.17 -2.19 3.75
CA ARG A 138 16.75 -2.93 2.56
C ARG A 138 15.50 -3.77 2.78
N CYS A 139 15.43 -4.50 3.89
CA CYS A 139 14.23 -5.27 4.22
C CYS A 139 12.99 -4.38 4.37
N VAL A 140 13.11 -3.16 4.89
CA VAL A 140 11.98 -2.21 4.93
C VAL A 140 11.58 -1.79 3.50
N VAL A 141 12.54 -1.62 2.61
CA VAL A 141 12.28 -1.39 1.18
C VAL A 141 11.49 -2.56 0.57
N ASP A 142 11.95 -3.79 0.80
CA ASP A 142 11.28 -5.00 0.33
C ASP A 142 9.86 -5.14 0.89
N VAL A 143 9.66 -4.79 2.17
CA VAL A 143 8.33 -4.77 2.81
C VAL A 143 7.42 -3.77 2.11
N LEU A 144 7.92 -2.59 1.75
CA LEU A 144 7.16 -1.55 1.07
C LEU A 144 6.82 -1.92 -0.39
N LEU A 145 7.73 -2.61 -1.08
CA LEU A 145 7.48 -3.23 -2.38
C LEU A 145 6.43 -4.34 -2.27
N ALA A 146 6.54 -5.22 -1.27
CA ALA A 146 5.58 -6.29 -1.00
C ALA A 146 4.19 -5.75 -0.61
N ALA A 147 4.13 -4.61 0.10
CA ALA A 147 2.90 -3.88 0.40
C ALA A 147 2.29 -3.18 -0.83
N GLY A 148 2.99 -3.15 -1.97
CA GLY A 148 2.56 -2.44 -3.17
C GLY A 148 2.45 -0.93 -2.95
N LEU A 149 3.20 -0.39 -2.00
CA LEU A 149 3.29 1.05 -1.73
C LEU A 149 4.41 1.70 -2.54
N LEU A 150 5.46 0.93 -2.83
CA LEU A 150 6.54 1.30 -3.73
C LEU A 150 6.56 0.36 -4.93
N GLN A 151 7.03 0.87 -6.06
CA GLN A 151 7.34 0.08 -7.25
C GLN A 151 8.73 0.47 -7.73
N GLU A 152 9.56 -0.55 -7.96
CA GLU A 152 10.85 -0.37 -8.61
C GLU A 152 10.62 -0.27 -10.11
N ALA A 153 10.96 0.88 -10.69
CA ALA A 153 10.97 1.10 -12.13
C ALA A 153 12.34 1.68 -12.50
N ASP A 154 13.08 1.00 -13.37
CA ASP A 154 14.38 1.47 -13.90
C ASP A 154 15.40 1.89 -12.82
N GLY A 155 15.53 1.11 -11.73
CA GLY A 155 16.49 1.39 -10.65
C GLY A 155 16.15 2.61 -9.78
N LYS A 156 14.92 3.12 -9.90
CA LYS A 156 14.34 4.15 -9.03
C LYS A 156 13.10 3.58 -8.33
N LEU A 157 13.00 3.82 -7.03
CA LEU A 157 11.78 3.56 -6.29
C LEU A 157 10.84 4.73 -6.45
N ASN A 158 9.73 4.48 -7.12
CA ASN A 158 8.62 5.40 -7.18
C ASN A 158 7.54 4.90 -6.22
N VAL A 159 6.73 5.81 -5.69
CA VAL A 159 5.48 5.39 -5.05
C VAL A 159 4.64 4.72 -6.13
N ALA A 160 4.09 3.55 -5.82
CA ALA A 160 3.08 2.94 -6.65
C ALA A 160 1.87 3.89 -6.62
N ILE A 161 1.87 4.86 -7.53
CA ILE A 161 0.66 5.54 -7.93
C ILE A 161 -0.20 4.38 -8.42
N ALA A 162 -1.29 4.09 -7.71
CA ALA A 162 -2.37 3.31 -8.31
C ALA A 162 -2.64 4.02 -9.63
N ILE A 163 -2.23 3.39 -10.72
CA ILE A 163 -2.55 3.83 -12.06
C ILE A 163 -4.08 3.92 -12.04
N GLN A 164 -4.59 5.16 -11.94
CA GLN A 164 -5.76 5.48 -12.72
C GLN A 164 -5.27 5.38 -14.17
N ASP A 165 -5.86 4.43 -14.87
CA ASP A 165 -5.65 3.97 -16.25
C ASP A 165 -4.86 4.88 -17.20
N PRO A 166 -4.12 4.25 -18.13
CA PRO A 166 -4.58 4.35 -19.50
C PRO A 166 -4.35 3.06 -20.30
N GLU A 167 -5.38 2.22 -20.48
CA GLU A 167 -5.62 1.52 -21.76
C GLU A 167 -7.10 1.19 -21.93
N ILE A 168 -7.82 2.10 -22.58
CA ILE A 168 -9.07 1.76 -23.25
C ILE A 168 -8.71 0.95 -24.50
N SER A 169 -9.43 -0.16 -24.69
CA SER A 169 -9.70 -0.85 -25.96
C SER A 169 -8.71 -1.93 -26.42
N THR A 170 -8.93 -3.13 -25.90
CA THR A 170 -9.25 -4.23 -26.83
C THR A 170 -10.65 -4.75 -26.47
N PRO A 171 -11.66 -4.63 -27.36
CA PRO A 171 -12.91 -5.35 -27.17
C PRO A 171 -12.59 -6.84 -27.31
N ALA A 172 -12.44 -7.52 -26.16
CA ALA A 172 -12.47 -8.96 -26.10
C ALA A 172 -13.81 -9.41 -26.67
N THR A 173 -13.75 -9.92 -27.89
CA THR A 173 -14.86 -10.59 -28.56
C THR A 173 -15.34 -11.69 -27.65
N ILE A 174 -16.61 -11.59 -27.25
CA ILE A 174 -17.37 -12.64 -26.59
C ILE A 174 -17.49 -13.76 -27.63
N VAL A 175 -16.65 -14.78 -27.55
CA VAL A 175 -16.88 -16.04 -28.25
C VAL A 175 -17.43 -17.02 -27.22
N GLN A 176 -18.77 -17.11 -27.20
CA GLN A 176 -19.49 -18.20 -26.54
C GLN A 176 -19.05 -19.54 -27.14
N PRO A 177 -18.84 -20.60 -26.36
CA PRO A 177 -18.77 -21.96 -26.90
C PRO A 177 -20.16 -22.36 -27.38
N LEU A 178 -20.27 -22.63 -28.69
CA LEU A 178 -21.42 -23.32 -29.27
C LEU A 178 -21.48 -24.74 -28.71
N VAL A 179 -22.60 -25.08 -28.06
CA VAL A 179 -23.05 -26.47 -27.90
C VAL A 179 -24.38 -26.62 -28.63
N ASP A 180 -24.36 -27.51 -29.61
CA ASP A 180 -25.40 -27.86 -30.57
C ASP A 180 -26.52 -28.69 -29.91
N GLY A 181 -27.78 -28.40 -30.25
CA GLY A 181 -28.92 -29.21 -29.79
C GLY A 181 -30.30 -28.54 -29.94
N GLN A 182 -30.85 -28.62 -31.16
CA GLN A 182 -32.25 -28.57 -31.66
C GLN A 182 -33.39 -28.57 -30.58
N ILE A 183 -34.59 -27.97 -30.71
CA ILE A 183 -35.60 -27.99 -31.78
C ILE A 183 -36.68 -26.87 -31.54
N ALA A 184 -36.84 -25.93 -32.50
CA ALA A 184 -38.07 -25.34 -33.10
C ALA A 184 -39.25 -24.72 -32.24
N PRO A 185 -40.33 -24.14 -32.85
CA PRO A 185 -40.42 -22.72 -33.25
C PRO A 185 -41.74 -22.00 -32.83
N THR A 186 -41.85 -20.66 -32.83
CA THR A 186 -43.15 -19.96 -33.02
C THR A 186 -43.05 -18.47 -33.49
N ILE A 187 -43.39 -18.23 -34.76
CA ILE A 187 -44.33 -17.25 -35.39
C ILE A 187 -44.27 -15.69 -35.12
N GLN A 188 -43.69 -14.94 -36.10
CA GLN A 188 -44.17 -13.70 -36.82
C GLN A 188 -44.05 -12.22 -36.30
N PRO A 189 -44.06 -11.21 -37.23
CA PRO A 189 -43.38 -9.88 -37.17
C PRO A 189 -44.34 -8.65 -37.29
N PRO A 190 -44.01 -7.50 -37.96
CA PRO A 190 -43.23 -6.30 -37.55
C PRO A 190 -44.06 -4.97 -37.55
N VAL A 191 -43.60 -3.88 -36.90
CA VAL A 191 -44.08 -2.49 -37.18
C VAL A 191 -42.95 -1.44 -37.12
N ALA A 192 -43.17 -0.37 -37.87
CA ALA A 192 -42.25 0.55 -38.56
C ALA A 192 -41.45 1.57 -37.71
N PRO A 193 -40.43 2.23 -38.29
CA PRO A 193 -39.49 3.12 -37.60
C PRO A 193 -39.99 4.58 -37.55
N VAL A 194 -39.70 5.30 -36.46
CA VAL A 194 -39.82 6.76 -36.39
C VAL A 194 -38.44 7.41 -36.23
N THR A 195 -38.10 8.18 -37.25
CA THR A 195 -37.02 9.17 -37.36
C THR A 195 -37.10 10.25 -36.28
N ALA A 196 -35.99 10.55 -35.61
CA ALA A 196 -35.78 11.84 -34.95
C ALA A 196 -34.29 12.27 -35.00
N SER A 197 -34.02 13.07 -36.03
CA SER A 197 -33.08 14.22 -36.13
C SER A 197 -31.90 14.34 -35.17
N LEU A 198 -30.68 14.35 -35.75
CA LEU A 198 -29.49 15.01 -35.23
C LEU A 198 -29.63 16.54 -35.32
N PRO A 199 -29.02 17.31 -34.40
CA PRO A 199 -28.42 18.60 -34.73
C PRO A 199 -26.89 18.54 -34.66
N PRO A 200 -26.16 19.21 -35.58
CA PRO A 200 -24.71 19.33 -35.52
C PRO A 200 -24.31 20.55 -34.69
N ILE A 201 -23.43 20.40 -33.70
CA ILE A 201 -22.71 21.54 -33.13
C ILE A 201 -21.24 21.15 -33.00
N ALA A 202 -20.44 21.76 -33.87
CA ALA A 202 -19.00 21.89 -33.68
C ALA A 202 -18.77 22.90 -32.55
N THR A 203 -18.09 22.48 -31.48
CA THR A 203 -17.44 23.41 -30.55
C THR A 203 -16.23 22.75 -29.91
N SER A 204 -15.14 23.52 -29.96
CA SER A 204 -13.82 23.29 -29.38
C SER A 204 -13.83 22.52 -28.06
N ILE A 205 -13.03 21.45 -28.03
CA ILE A 205 -12.72 20.66 -26.83
C ILE A 205 -11.70 21.46 -26.01
N THR A 206 -12.16 22.34 -25.13
CA THR A 206 -11.34 22.75 -23.98
C THR A 206 -11.62 21.75 -22.85
N PRO A 207 -10.59 21.12 -22.26
CA PRO A 207 -10.79 20.22 -21.13
C PRO A 207 -11.26 21.04 -19.93
N GLN A 208 -12.54 20.95 -19.62
CA GLN A 208 -13.15 21.57 -18.46
C GLN A 208 -12.99 20.61 -17.27
N ILE A 209 -11.97 20.89 -16.45
CA ILE A 209 -11.66 20.12 -15.24
C ILE A 209 -12.57 20.64 -14.12
N ALA A 210 -13.57 19.84 -13.74
CA ALA A 210 -14.42 20.11 -12.58
C ALA A 210 -13.80 19.48 -11.33
N ILE A 211 -13.22 20.30 -10.44
CA ILE A 211 -12.62 19.85 -9.17
C ILE A 211 -13.60 20.15 -8.04
N ASN A 212 -14.15 19.12 -7.39
CA ASN A 212 -15.04 19.26 -6.24
C ASN A 212 -14.23 19.12 -4.94
N ILE A 213 -14.04 20.20 -4.19
CA ILE A 213 -13.23 20.22 -2.97
C ILE A 213 -14.15 20.38 -1.76
N GLN A 214 -14.17 19.37 -0.86
CA GLN A 214 -14.79 19.49 0.46
C GLN A 214 -13.70 19.72 1.51
N LEU A 215 -13.74 20.89 2.16
CA LEU A 215 -12.80 21.27 3.21
C LEU A 215 -13.50 21.18 4.57
N HIS A 216 -13.08 20.24 5.41
CA HIS A 216 -13.48 20.21 6.82
C HIS A 216 -12.53 21.10 7.62
N LEU A 217 -13.08 22.18 8.19
CA LEU A 217 -12.33 23.11 9.03
C LEU A 217 -12.59 22.76 10.50
N PRO A 218 -11.55 22.66 11.35
CA PRO A 218 -11.74 22.57 12.79
C PRO A 218 -12.31 23.90 13.30
N GLU A 219 -13.26 23.82 14.25
CA GLU A 219 -13.81 25.02 14.88
C GLU A 219 -12.67 25.81 15.54
N THR A 220 -12.45 27.03 15.06
CA THR A 220 -11.46 27.97 15.59
C THR A 220 -12.18 29.27 15.93
N GLU A 221 -11.92 29.83 17.11
CA GLU A 221 -12.54 31.07 17.60
C GLU A 221 -11.84 32.33 17.04
N ASN A 222 -10.74 32.15 16.32
CA ASN A 222 -9.93 33.24 15.77
C ASN A 222 -10.41 33.63 14.36
N ALA A 223 -11.12 34.76 14.28
CA ALA A 223 -11.65 35.33 13.04
C ALA A 223 -10.58 35.60 11.97
N GLU A 224 -9.34 35.91 12.37
CA GLU A 224 -8.24 36.21 11.42
C GLU A 224 -7.80 34.97 10.63
N VAL A 225 -8.02 33.76 11.15
CA VAL A 225 -7.68 32.50 10.47
C VAL A 225 -8.61 32.27 9.29
N TYR A 226 -9.91 32.56 9.45
CA TYR A 226 -10.87 32.48 8.35
C TYR A 226 -10.57 33.52 7.27
N GLU A 227 -10.28 34.77 7.65
CA GLU A 227 -9.92 35.85 6.71
C GLU A 227 -8.69 35.47 5.86
N LYS A 228 -7.63 34.94 6.49
CA LYS A 228 -6.42 34.50 5.78
C LYS A 228 -6.69 33.29 4.87
N LEU A 229 -7.51 32.35 5.32
CA LEU A 229 -7.91 31.19 4.54
C LEU A 229 -8.72 31.60 3.30
N PHE A 230 -9.75 32.45 3.45
CA PHE A 230 -10.56 32.94 2.34
C PHE A 230 -9.75 33.78 1.36
N LYS A 231 -8.81 34.58 1.85
CA LYS A 231 -7.89 35.34 1.01
C LYS A 231 -6.99 34.41 0.18
N ALA A 232 -6.42 33.38 0.79
CA ALA A 232 -5.60 32.39 0.10
C ALA A 232 -6.41 31.55 -0.91
N LEU A 233 -7.63 31.14 -0.55
CA LEU A 233 -8.55 30.46 -1.47
C LEU A 233 -8.86 31.35 -2.67
N LYS A 234 -9.19 32.62 -2.46
CA LYS A 234 -9.47 33.57 -3.55
C LYS A 234 -8.26 33.83 -4.45
N GLU A 235 -7.06 33.88 -3.90
CA GLU A 235 -5.83 34.13 -4.66
C GLU A 235 -5.39 32.94 -5.52
N HIS A 236 -5.64 31.71 -5.05
CA HIS A 236 -5.09 30.50 -5.68
C HIS A 236 -6.12 29.61 -6.40
N LEU A 237 -7.42 29.69 -6.06
CA LEU A 237 -8.46 28.89 -6.71
C LEU A 237 -9.29 29.65 -7.75
N LEU A 238 -9.36 30.98 -7.68
CA LEU A 238 -10.10 31.77 -8.67
C LEU A 238 -9.11 32.40 -9.66
N PRO A 239 -9.33 32.25 -10.98
CA PRO A 239 -8.50 32.93 -11.95
C PRO A 239 -8.63 34.45 -11.74
N LYS A 240 -7.49 35.15 -11.70
CA LYS A 240 -7.46 36.62 -11.72
C LYS A 240 -8.13 37.07 -13.03
N ALA A 241 -9.21 37.83 -12.90
CA ALA A 241 -9.88 38.49 -14.03
C ALA A 241 -8.95 39.53 -14.67
#